data_AF-A0A2A4QPU0-F1
#
_entry.id   AF-A0A2A4QPU0-F1
#
_cell.length_a   1.000
_cell.length_b   1.000
_cell.length_c   1.000
_cell.angle_alpha   90.00
_cell.angle_beta   90.00
_cell.angle_gamma   90.00
#
_symmetry.space_group_name_H-M   'P 1'
#
loop_
_entity.id
_entity.type
_entity.pdbx_description
1 polymer ?
#
loop_
_entity_poly.entity_id
_entity_poly.type
_entity_poly.pdbx_seq_one_letter_code
_entity_poly.pdbx_strand_id
1 'polypeptide(L)'
;MFDFFHFVNFIHPREKSKMNTDNTDVNSLWIGKRLSELELLTINSFLHHGHAFVLWTYGAIDNVPSSVQINDANEIIDEANVFKYPDDSKLKWGKGSYAGFSDIFRYKLLYEKGGWWVDMDLTCLKPFDFEEDYFFRSHWKYKVVGNVMKCPKGSKLMLDCYNLARLEVKADNLNWHKPIEILNQHIVKLDLLKYRHRGLFNNDHAFLLKIYLQWNAAIPKSWYGIHWCNSSGKINYTDKSSLKKLMSIYN
;
A
#
# COMPACT_ATOMS: atom_id res chain seq x y z
N MET A 1 -0.19 20.13 -28.46
CA MET A 1 -1.35 20.43 -27.60
C MET A 1 -2.19 19.16 -27.53
N PHE A 2 -1.72 18.16 -26.77
CA PHE A 2 -2.42 16.88 -26.61
C PHE A 2 -3.46 17.03 -25.50
N ASP A 3 -4.64 16.52 -25.80
CA ASP A 3 -5.93 17.02 -25.33
C ASP A 3 -6.18 16.78 -23.82
N PHE A 4 -6.46 17.88 -23.11
CA PHE A 4 -6.78 17.95 -21.68
C PHE A 4 -8.06 17.17 -21.33
N PHE A 5 -8.95 17.00 -22.30
CA PHE A 5 -10.26 16.38 -22.12
C PHE A 5 -10.25 14.86 -21.88
N HIS A 6 -9.18 14.15 -22.27
CA HIS A 6 -9.14 12.69 -22.10
C HIS A 6 -8.74 12.24 -20.68
N PHE A 7 -8.30 13.14 -19.80
CA PHE A 7 -7.92 12.78 -18.43
C PHE A 7 -9.11 12.82 -17.45
N VAL A 8 -10.08 13.71 -17.69
CA VAL A 8 -11.15 14.05 -16.73
C VAL A 8 -12.38 13.13 -16.86
N ASN A 9 -12.62 12.56 -18.04
CA ASN A 9 -13.81 11.72 -18.29
C ASN A 9 -13.73 10.31 -17.68
N PHE A 10 -12.62 9.92 -17.04
CA PHE A 10 -12.44 8.56 -16.50
C PHE A 10 -12.44 8.49 -14.96
N ILE A 11 -12.53 9.64 -14.29
CA ILE A 11 -12.61 9.75 -12.82
C ILE A 11 -14.01 10.29 -12.45
N HIS A 12 -15.01 9.91 -13.23
CA HIS A 12 -16.40 10.10 -12.82
C HIS A 12 -16.81 8.86 -12.02
N PRO A 13 -17.41 9.00 -10.83
CA PRO A 13 -17.97 7.87 -10.12
C PRO A 13 -18.99 7.17 -11.04
N ARG A 14 -18.77 5.89 -11.35
CA ARG A 14 -19.86 5.03 -11.83
C ARG A 14 -20.99 5.09 -10.80
N GLU A 15 -22.23 4.93 -11.24
CA GLU A 15 -23.36 4.64 -10.34
C GLU A 15 -22.89 3.66 -9.28
N LYS A 16 -23.10 4.02 -8.00
CA LYS A 16 -22.65 3.24 -6.84
C LYS A 16 -23.35 1.88 -6.85
N SER A 17 -22.84 0.91 -7.61
CA SER A 17 -23.05 -0.49 -7.28
C SER A 17 -22.50 -0.66 -5.87
N LYS A 18 -23.33 -1.18 -4.98
CA LYS A 18 -22.93 -1.39 -3.58
C LYS A 18 -21.72 -2.33 -3.58
N MET A 19 -20.55 -1.80 -3.23
CA MET A 19 -19.31 -2.56 -3.11
C MET A 19 -19.52 -3.74 -2.16
N ASN A 20 -18.88 -4.88 -2.43
CA ASN A 20 -18.97 -6.00 -1.51
C ASN A 20 -18.43 -5.58 -0.13
N THR A 21 -19.06 -6.05 0.95
CA THR A 21 -18.70 -5.62 2.32
C THR A 21 -17.25 -5.93 2.64
N ASP A 22 -16.76 -7.06 2.14
CA ASP A 22 -15.38 -7.54 2.34
C ASP A 22 -14.33 -6.75 1.53
N ASN A 23 -14.79 -5.85 0.65
CA ASN A 23 -13.97 -4.93 -0.13
C ASN A 23 -14.04 -3.49 0.37
N THR A 24 -14.92 -3.18 1.33
CA THR A 24 -15.19 -1.80 1.74
C THR A 24 -14.05 -1.22 2.58
N ASP A 25 -13.50 -2.01 3.50
CA ASP A 25 -12.45 -1.56 4.42
C ASP A 25 -11.06 -1.72 3.81
N VAL A 26 -10.32 -0.62 3.76
CA VAL A 26 -8.92 -0.57 3.35
C VAL A 26 -8.07 -0.11 4.52
N ASN A 27 -7.10 -0.93 4.91
CA ASN A 27 -6.27 -0.71 6.08
C ASN A 27 -4.86 -0.21 5.71
N SER A 28 -4.35 0.69 6.53
CA SER A 28 -2.96 1.15 6.48
C SER A 28 -2.42 1.47 7.87
N LEU A 29 -1.09 1.49 8.02
CA LEU A 29 -0.40 1.88 9.24
C LEU A 29 0.35 3.20 9.03
N TRP A 30 0.25 4.10 10.00
CA TRP A 30 1.11 5.29 10.06
C TRP A 30 1.75 5.46 11.44
N ILE A 31 3.08 5.63 11.43
CA ILE A 31 3.88 5.89 12.63
C ILE A 31 4.56 7.24 12.42
N GLY A 32 4.01 8.28 13.02
CA GLY A 32 4.45 9.66 12.88
C GLY A 32 3.45 10.60 13.55
N LYS A 33 3.68 11.91 13.48
CA LYS A 33 2.74 12.92 14.03
C LYS A 33 1.87 13.59 12.97
N ARG A 34 2.27 13.48 11.70
CA ARG A 34 1.65 14.21 10.59
C ARG A 34 1.76 13.41 9.31
N LEU A 35 0.75 13.51 8.44
CA LEU A 35 0.72 12.97 7.09
C LEU A 35 1.27 14.02 6.10
N SER A 36 2.09 13.60 5.14
CA SER A 36 2.49 14.45 4.02
C SER A 36 1.42 14.49 2.92
N GLU A 37 1.67 15.29 1.89
CA GLU A 37 0.81 15.36 0.70
C GLU A 37 0.55 13.99 0.06
N LEU A 38 1.54 13.09 0.07
CA LEU A 38 1.42 11.77 -0.54
C LEU A 38 0.51 10.86 0.26
N GLU A 39 0.65 10.85 1.59
CA GLU A 39 -0.23 10.05 2.45
C GLU A 39 -1.67 10.55 2.42
N LEU A 40 -1.88 11.87 2.37
CA LEU A 40 -3.20 12.47 2.17
C LEU A 40 -3.80 12.09 0.82
N LEU A 41 -3.01 12.12 -0.26
CA LEU A 41 -3.46 11.67 -1.57
C LEU A 41 -3.87 10.19 -1.56
N THR A 42 -3.10 9.32 -0.90
CA THR A 42 -3.47 7.91 -0.72
C THR A 42 -4.87 7.82 -0.12
N ILE A 43 -5.08 8.41 1.07
CA ILE A 43 -6.37 8.41 1.77
C ILE A 43 -7.51 8.92 0.88
N ASN A 44 -7.36 10.14 0.36
CA ASN A 44 -8.42 10.83 -0.37
C ASN A 44 -8.82 10.08 -1.65
N SER A 45 -7.85 9.46 -2.33
CA SER A 45 -8.14 8.67 -3.53
C SER A 45 -8.97 7.42 -3.23
N PHE A 46 -8.75 6.74 -2.11
CA PHE A 46 -9.56 5.60 -1.69
C PHE A 46 -10.97 6.02 -1.27
N LEU A 47 -11.09 7.08 -0.47
CA LEU A 47 -12.38 7.65 -0.06
C LEU A 47 -13.22 8.06 -1.28
N HIS A 48 -12.60 8.72 -2.27
CA HIS A 48 -13.24 9.10 -3.52
C HIS A 48 -13.82 7.89 -4.27
N HIS A 49 -13.13 6.74 -4.23
CA HIS A 49 -13.57 5.49 -4.85
C HIS A 49 -14.50 4.64 -3.97
N GLY A 50 -15.00 5.20 -2.86
CA GLY A 50 -16.08 4.61 -2.05
C GLY A 50 -15.62 3.65 -0.96
N HIS A 51 -14.32 3.59 -0.67
CA HIS A 51 -13.76 2.78 0.41
C HIS A 51 -13.87 3.48 1.76
N ALA A 52 -14.03 2.71 2.83
CA ALA A 52 -13.78 3.15 4.19
C ALA A 52 -12.28 2.99 4.48
N PHE A 53 -11.60 4.11 4.76
CA PHE A 53 -10.17 4.08 5.04
C PHE A 53 -9.92 3.95 6.54
N VAL A 54 -9.25 2.86 6.94
CA VAL A 54 -8.90 2.56 8.33
C VAL A 54 -7.40 2.80 8.53
N LEU A 55 -7.07 3.84 9.28
CA LEU A 55 -5.71 4.21 9.61
C LEU A 55 -5.36 3.74 11.03
N TRP A 56 -4.42 2.81 11.12
CA TRP A 56 -3.87 2.31 12.38
C TRP A 56 -2.71 3.20 12.82
N THR A 57 -2.76 3.69 14.06
CA THR A 57 -1.77 4.62 14.61
C THR A 57 -1.49 4.32 16.08
N TYR A 58 -0.29 4.66 16.57
CA TYR A 58 0.05 4.57 18.00
C TYR A 58 -0.26 5.85 18.79
N GLY A 59 -0.65 6.92 18.09
CA GLY A 59 -0.93 8.20 18.72
C GLY A 59 -1.65 9.16 17.77
N ALA A 60 -2.02 10.32 18.29
CA ALA A 60 -2.73 11.33 17.52
C ALA A 60 -1.92 11.85 16.32
N ILE A 61 -2.62 12.11 15.22
CA ILE A 61 -2.06 12.63 13.98
C ILE A 61 -2.74 13.96 13.66
N ASP A 62 -1.95 15.01 13.42
CA ASP A 62 -2.44 16.40 13.39
C ASP A 62 -3.46 16.71 12.27
N ASN A 63 -3.38 16.00 11.15
CA ASN A 63 -4.02 16.40 9.89
C ASN A 63 -4.76 15.27 9.16
N VAL A 64 -5.32 14.32 9.89
CA VAL A 64 -6.12 13.23 9.30
C VAL A 64 -7.49 13.79 8.86
N PRO A 65 -7.96 13.49 7.64
CA PRO A 65 -9.32 13.83 7.23
C PRO A 65 -10.38 13.22 8.15
N SER A 66 -11.44 13.96 8.48
CA SER A 66 -12.47 13.53 9.44
C SER A 66 -13.26 12.29 9.02
N SER A 67 -13.23 11.94 7.73
CA SER A 67 -13.87 10.74 7.18
C SER A 67 -13.03 9.46 7.33
N VAL A 68 -11.80 9.54 7.84
CA VAL A 68 -10.95 8.38 8.08
C VAL A 68 -11.27 7.78 9.44
N GLN A 69 -11.40 6.45 9.48
CA GLN A 69 -11.47 5.73 10.73
C GLN A 69 -10.06 5.58 11.33
N ILE A 70 -9.85 6.09 12.54
CA ILE A 70 -8.58 5.93 13.26
C ILE A 70 -8.74 4.81 14.30
N ASN A 71 -7.85 3.82 14.25
CA ASN A 71 -7.79 2.74 15.23
C ASN A 71 -6.43 2.72 15.95
N ASP A 72 -6.43 2.21 17.19
CA ASP A 72 -5.21 2.03 17.98
C ASP A 72 -4.39 0.83 17.47
N ALA A 73 -3.18 1.09 17.01
CA ALA A 73 -2.26 0.06 16.52
C ALA A 73 -1.81 -0.91 17.63
N ASN A 74 -1.91 -0.54 18.92
CA ASN A 74 -1.65 -1.43 20.04
C ASN A 74 -2.59 -2.65 20.09
N GLU A 75 -3.80 -2.54 19.51
CA GLU A 75 -4.71 -3.69 19.39
C GLU A 75 -4.13 -4.82 18.54
N ILE A 76 -3.24 -4.49 17.61
CA ILE A 76 -2.61 -5.45 16.70
C ILE A 76 -1.22 -5.78 17.22
N ILE A 77 -0.31 -4.81 17.34
CA ILE A 77 1.02 -5.06 17.91
C ILE A 77 1.31 -3.95 18.90
N ASP A 78 1.69 -4.31 20.13
CA ASP A 78 2.09 -3.35 21.17
C ASP A 78 3.25 -2.45 20.69
N GLU A 79 3.14 -1.14 20.96
CA GLU A 79 4.12 -0.12 20.56
C GLU A 79 5.55 -0.47 21.01
N ALA A 80 5.72 -1.19 22.12
CA ALA A 80 7.03 -1.63 22.61
C ALA A 80 7.76 -2.57 21.64
N ASN A 81 7.06 -3.18 20.68
CA ASN A 81 7.64 -4.04 19.64
C ASN A 81 7.93 -3.29 18.34
N VAL A 82 7.59 -2.00 18.26
CA VAL A 82 7.88 -1.17 17.09
C VAL A 82 9.39 -1.00 16.96
N PHE A 83 9.90 -1.19 15.74
CA PHE A 83 11.28 -0.87 15.42
C PHE A 83 11.39 -0.13 14.09
N LYS A 84 12.43 0.70 14.00
CA LYS A 84 12.83 1.41 12.79
C LYS A 84 14.18 0.86 12.33
N TYR A 85 14.38 0.73 11.02
CA TYR A 85 15.73 0.50 10.52
C TYR A 85 16.63 1.70 10.86
N PRO A 86 17.84 1.49 11.39
CA PRO A 86 18.75 2.59 11.70
C PRO A 86 19.03 3.46 10.47
N ASP A 87 19.14 4.78 10.68
CA ASP A 87 19.44 5.74 9.60
C ASP A 87 20.83 5.46 8.99
N ASP A 88 21.77 4.94 9.80
CA ASP A 88 23.13 4.53 9.42
C ASP A 88 23.25 3.05 9.00
N SER A 89 22.15 2.32 8.88
CA SER A 89 22.16 0.90 8.53
C SER A 89 22.89 0.61 7.21
N LYS A 90 23.45 -0.60 7.09
CA LYS A 90 24.10 -1.08 5.85
C LYS A 90 23.09 -1.52 4.78
N LEU A 91 21.80 -1.31 5.01
CA LEU A 91 20.75 -1.61 4.05
C LEU A 91 20.92 -0.79 2.77
N LYS A 92 20.67 -1.44 1.63
CA LYS A 92 20.67 -0.77 0.32
C LYS A 92 19.46 0.16 0.14
N TRP A 93 18.38 -0.07 0.90
CA TRP A 93 17.07 0.56 0.77
C TRP A 93 16.37 0.65 2.13
N GLY A 94 15.44 1.59 2.32
CA GLY A 94 14.61 1.62 3.52
C GLY A 94 15.31 2.04 4.82
N LYS A 95 16.51 2.64 4.74
CA LYS A 95 17.16 3.22 5.91
C LYS A 95 16.24 4.24 6.57
N GLY A 96 16.17 4.23 7.90
CA GLY A 96 15.32 5.15 8.63
C GLY A 96 13.82 4.90 8.50
N SER A 97 13.40 3.79 7.90
CA SER A 97 11.97 3.46 7.71
C SER A 97 11.49 2.40 8.68
N TYR A 98 10.18 2.37 8.89
CA TYR A 98 9.46 1.31 9.61
C TYR A 98 9.08 0.14 8.68
N ALA A 99 9.68 0.02 7.48
CA ALA A 99 9.19 -0.92 6.46
C ALA A 99 9.13 -2.38 6.96
N GLY A 100 10.19 -2.86 7.63
CA GLY A 100 10.21 -4.22 8.17
C GLY A 100 9.15 -4.45 9.24
N PHE A 101 8.93 -3.47 10.13
CA PHE A 101 7.86 -3.51 11.12
C PHE A 101 6.47 -3.47 10.48
N SER A 102 6.27 -2.60 9.47
CA SER A 102 5.01 -2.49 8.71
C SER A 102 4.64 -3.80 8.00
N ASP A 103 5.62 -4.55 7.50
CA ASP A 103 5.39 -5.89 6.96
C ASP A 103 4.96 -6.91 8.04
N ILE A 104 5.51 -6.85 9.25
CA ILE A 104 5.04 -7.72 10.35
C ILE A 104 3.62 -7.33 10.75
N PHE A 105 3.37 -6.03 10.90
CA PHE A 105 2.09 -5.47 11.31
C PHE A 105 0.98 -5.86 10.34
N ARG A 106 1.19 -5.69 9.02
CA ARG A 106 0.17 -6.04 8.02
C ARG A 106 -0.19 -7.52 8.03
N TYR A 107 0.78 -8.40 8.24
CA TYR A 107 0.51 -9.84 8.32
C TYR A 107 -0.38 -10.16 9.53
N LYS A 108 -0.08 -9.57 10.70
CA LYS A 108 -0.93 -9.77 11.87
C LYS A 108 -2.32 -9.17 11.69
N LEU A 109 -2.39 -7.93 11.19
CA LEU A 109 -3.65 -7.23 10.96
C LEU A 109 -4.56 -8.04 10.01
N LEU A 110 -4.04 -8.44 8.85
CA LEU A 110 -4.82 -9.20 7.87
C LEU A 110 -5.19 -10.60 8.37
N TYR A 111 -4.40 -11.21 9.26
CA TYR A 111 -4.81 -12.42 9.94
C TYR A 111 -6.02 -12.18 10.86
N GLU A 112 -6.00 -11.12 11.67
CA GLU A 112 -7.04 -10.88 12.68
C GLU A 112 -8.32 -10.24 12.14
N LYS A 113 -8.18 -9.36 11.14
CA LYS A 113 -9.29 -8.55 10.60
C LYS A 113 -9.66 -8.93 9.17
N GLY A 114 -8.74 -9.49 8.39
CA GLY A 114 -8.94 -9.72 6.96
C GLY A 114 -8.99 -8.41 6.15
N GLY A 115 -9.59 -8.48 4.96
CA GLY A 115 -9.84 -7.31 4.11
C GLY A 115 -8.61 -6.86 3.32
N TRP A 116 -8.55 -5.56 3.01
CA TRP A 116 -7.48 -4.97 2.21
C TRP A 116 -6.40 -4.32 3.07
N TRP A 117 -5.16 -4.50 2.65
CA TRP A 117 -4.01 -3.70 3.06
C TRP A 117 -3.50 -2.87 1.89
N VAL A 118 -3.19 -1.61 2.15
CA VAL A 118 -2.45 -0.73 1.23
C VAL A 118 -1.36 0.04 1.96
N ASP A 119 -0.21 0.22 1.33
CA ASP A 119 0.83 1.12 1.82
C ASP A 119 0.39 2.58 1.66
N MET A 120 0.92 3.46 2.52
CA MET A 120 0.56 4.88 2.58
C MET A 120 1.15 5.73 1.42
N ASP A 121 1.69 5.09 0.40
CA ASP A 121 2.25 5.67 -0.81
C ASP A 121 1.61 5.05 -2.06
N LEU A 122 0.27 4.97 -2.06
CA LEU A 122 -0.54 4.37 -3.12
C LEU A 122 -1.73 5.26 -3.50
N THR A 123 -1.79 5.72 -4.75
CA THR A 123 -2.99 6.38 -5.28
C THR A 123 -3.94 5.35 -5.85
N CYS A 124 -5.18 5.34 -5.36
CA CYS A 124 -6.29 4.57 -5.90
C CYS A 124 -6.86 5.25 -7.15
N LEU A 125 -6.99 4.51 -8.24
CA LEU A 125 -7.54 5.01 -9.51
C LEU A 125 -8.92 4.42 -9.81
N LYS A 126 -9.30 3.34 -9.12
CA LYS A 126 -10.54 2.59 -9.30
C LYS A 126 -10.94 1.87 -8.01
N PRO A 127 -12.24 1.60 -7.81
CA PRO A 127 -12.70 0.77 -6.69
C PRO A 127 -11.99 -0.59 -6.65
N PHE A 128 -11.62 -1.07 -5.46
CA PHE A 128 -10.99 -2.38 -5.26
C PHE A 128 -12.08 -3.39 -4.93
N ASP A 129 -13.00 -3.59 -5.87
CA ASP A 129 -14.15 -4.47 -5.71
C ASP A 129 -13.91 -5.78 -6.48
N PHE A 130 -13.11 -6.67 -5.87
CA PHE A 130 -12.76 -7.98 -6.44
C PHE A 130 -13.54 -9.09 -5.73
N GLU A 131 -14.05 -10.05 -6.49
CA GLU A 131 -14.86 -11.16 -5.96
C GLU A 131 -14.01 -12.15 -5.16
N GLU A 132 -12.74 -12.30 -5.50
CA GLU A 132 -11.84 -13.27 -4.87
C GLU A 132 -11.50 -12.89 -3.42
N ASP A 133 -11.37 -13.90 -2.55
CA ASP A 133 -10.98 -13.72 -1.14
C ASP A 133 -9.55 -13.20 -0.97
N TYR A 134 -8.69 -13.49 -1.96
CA TYR A 134 -7.30 -13.07 -1.99
C TYR A 134 -7.04 -12.18 -3.20
N PHE A 135 -6.14 -11.22 -3.01
CA PHE A 135 -5.59 -10.41 -4.08
C PHE A 135 -4.11 -10.17 -3.80
N PHE A 136 -3.25 -10.44 -4.78
CA PHE A 136 -1.83 -10.12 -4.66
C PHE A 136 -1.33 -9.31 -5.85
N ARG A 137 -0.70 -8.17 -5.55
CA ARG A 137 -0.05 -7.37 -6.58
C ARG A 137 1.23 -8.06 -7.08
N SER A 138 1.35 -8.22 -8.39
CA SER A 138 2.58 -8.70 -9.01
C SER A 138 3.73 -7.71 -8.85
N HIS A 139 4.97 -8.23 -8.84
CA HIS A 139 6.18 -7.42 -8.89
C HIS A 139 7.10 -7.92 -10.02
N TRP A 140 8.05 -7.08 -10.45
CA TRP A 140 8.96 -7.45 -11.54
C TRP A 140 10.11 -8.36 -11.07
N LYS A 141 10.56 -8.18 -9.82
CA LYS A 141 11.64 -8.99 -9.21
C LYS A 141 11.14 -10.20 -8.42
N TYR A 142 9.97 -10.08 -7.80
CA TYR A 142 9.35 -11.11 -6.95
C TYR A 142 8.03 -11.52 -7.57
N LYS A 143 7.49 -12.70 -7.23
CA LYS A 143 6.20 -13.11 -7.81
C LYS A 143 5.10 -12.14 -7.36
N VAL A 144 5.13 -11.71 -6.09
CA VAL A 144 4.23 -10.72 -5.49
C VAL A 144 4.97 -9.75 -4.55
N VAL A 145 4.31 -8.65 -4.18
CA VAL A 145 4.72 -7.69 -3.13
C VAL A 145 3.58 -7.42 -2.15
N GLY A 146 3.91 -6.93 -0.95
CA GLY A 146 2.98 -6.79 0.18
C GLY A 146 2.26 -5.45 0.31
N ASN A 147 2.52 -4.49 -0.58
CA ASN A 147 2.01 -3.12 -0.47
C ASN A 147 0.58 -2.91 -0.98
N VAL A 148 0.01 -3.91 -1.66
CA VAL A 148 -1.42 -4.01 -1.96
C VAL A 148 -1.80 -5.48 -1.89
N MET A 149 -2.60 -5.86 -0.89
CA MET A 149 -3.05 -7.23 -0.71
C MET A 149 -4.47 -7.29 -0.16
N LYS A 150 -5.21 -8.33 -0.53
CA LYS A 150 -6.45 -8.76 0.15
C LYS A 150 -6.24 -10.17 0.68
N CYS A 151 -6.69 -10.44 1.90
CA CYS A 151 -6.69 -11.77 2.50
C CYS A 151 -7.94 -11.96 3.37
N PRO A 152 -8.51 -13.18 3.44
CA PRO A 152 -9.58 -13.46 4.36
C PRO A 152 -9.06 -13.51 5.80
N LYS A 153 -9.93 -13.12 6.74
CA LYS A 153 -9.68 -13.25 8.17
C LYS A 153 -9.34 -14.70 8.53
N GLY A 154 -8.37 -14.89 9.41
CA GLY A 154 -7.92 -16.21 9.84
C GLY A 154 -7.09 -16.96 8.80
N SER A 155 -6.66 -16.31 7.70
CA SER A 155 -5.92 -17.00 6.63
C SER A 155 -4.62 -17.63 7.16
N LYS A 156 -4.41 -18.89 6.78
CA LYS A 156 -3.17 -19.62 7.09
C LYS A 156 -1.93 -18.88 6.56
N LEU A 157 -2.06 -18.26 5.39
CA LEU A 157 -0.99 -17.46 4.79
C LEU A 157 -0.52 -16.35 5.73
N MET A 158 -1.43 -15.51 6.21
CA MET A 158 -1.07 -14.38 7.07
C MET A 158 -0.51 -14.85 8.43
N LEU A 159 -1.06 -15.92 9.00
CA LEU A 159 -0.55 -16.50 10.25
C LEU A 159 0.89 -17.02 10.10
N ASP A 160 1.16 -17.80 9.05
CA ASP A 160 2.50 -18.35 8.79
C ASP A 160 3.51 -17.21 8.52
N CYS A 161 3.12 -16.22 7.70
CA CYS A 161 3.97 -15.06 7.41
C CYS A 161 4.27 -14.23 8.67
N TYR A 162 3.26 -13.93 9.49
CA TYR A 162 3.45 -13.21 10.75
C TYR A 162 4.38 -13.97 11.70
N ASN A 163 4.15 -15.27 11.90
CA ASN A 163 4.95 -16.08 12.81
C ASN A 163 6.42 -16.17 12.41
N LEU A 164 6.72 -16.24 11.12
CA LEU A 164 8.10 -16.26 10.65
C LEU A 164 8.72 -14.85 10.65
N ALA A 165 7.98 -13.84 10.17
CA ALA A 165 8.49 -12.48 10.07
C ALA A 165 8.82 -11.87 11.43
N ARG A 166 7.99 -12.09 12.47
CA ARG A 166 8.29 -11.59 13.82
C ARG A 166 9.58 -12.16 14.42
N LEU A 167 10.01 -13.34 13.96
CA LEU A 167 11.24 -14.00 14.40
C LEU A 167 12.45 -13.57 13.58
N GLU A 168 12.29 -13.39 12.27
CA GLU A 168 13.42 -13.20 11.34
C GLU A 168 13.62 -11.77 10.84
N VAL A 169 12.67 -10.86 11.08
CA VAL A 169 12.73 -9.46 10.65
C VAL A 169 12.98 -8.59 11.87
N LYS A 170 14.22 -8.08 11.98
CA LYS A 170 14.71 -7.28 13.08
C LYS A 170 15.24 -5.93 12.60
N ALA A 171 15.49 -5.02 13.53
CA ALA A 171 16.01 -3.68 13.25
C ALA A 171 17.40 -3.68 12.59
N ASP A 172 18.20 -4.72 12.86
CA ASP A 172 19.55 -4.92 12.31
C ASP A 172 19.57 -5.80 11.04
N ASN A 173 18.41 -6.15 10.48
CA ASN A 173 18.34 -6.91 9.24
C ASN A 173 19.12 -6.22 8.12
N LEU A 174 19.96 -6.99 7.43
CA LEU A 174 20.66 -6.56 6.22
C LEU A 174 19.91 -6.92 4.93
N ASN A 175 18.87 -7.75 5.04
CA ASN A 175 17.99 -8.10 3.92
C ASN A 175 16.65 -7.37 4.06
N TRP A 176 16.52 -6.24 3.37
CA TRP A 176 15.28 -5.47 3.29
C TRP A 176 14.11 -6.28 2.70
N HIS A 177 14.39 -7.22 1.79
CA HIS A 177 13.35 -8.00 1.12
C HIS A 177 12.92 -9.24 1.90
N LYS A 178 13.49 -9.49 3.08
CA LYS A 178 13.20 -10.67 3.89
C LYS A 178 11.69 -10.90 4.13
N PRO A 179 10.87 -9.88 4.47
CA PRO A 179 9.43 -10.08 4.62
C PRO A 179 8.74 -10.48 3.30
N ILE A 180 9.17 -9.92 2.17
CA ILE A 180 8.63 -10.24 0.83
C ILE A 180 9.00 -11.67 0.42
N GLU A 181 10.21 -12.12 0.76
CA GLU A 181 10.65 -13.50 0.54
C GLU A 181 9.79 -14.48 1.32
N ILE A 182 9.53 -14.19 2.61
CA ILE A 182 8.62 -14.97 3.46
C ILE A 182 7.22 -15.06 2.83
N LEU A 183 6.66 -13.93 2.38
CA LEU A 183 5.36 -13.88 1.71
C LEU A 183 5.32 -14.76 0.45
N ASN A 184 6.30 -14.59 -0.44
CA ASN A 184 6.35 -15.33 -1.70
C ASN A 184 6.53 -16.83 -1.49
N GLN A 185 7.34 -17.24 -0.52
CA GLN A 185 7.51 -18.65 -0.15
C GLN A 185 6.19 -19.27 0.30
N HIS A 186 5.44 -18.59 1.17
CA HIS A 186 4.18 -19.13 1.70
C HIS A 186 3.04 -19.11 0.68
N ILE A 187 2.97 -18.08 -0.19
CA ILE A 187 2.01 -18.07 -1.30
C ILE A 187 2.22 -19.26 -2.23
N VAL A 188 3.48 -19.60 -2.54
CA VAL A 188 3.79 -20.77 -3.38
C VAL A 188 3.46 -22.06 -2.64
N LYS A 189 3.85 -22.18 -1.38
CA LYS A 189 3.59 -23.36 -0.54
C LYS A 189 2.09 -23.68 -0.40
N LEU A 190 1.24 -22.65 -0.38
CA LEU A 190 -0.20 -22.77 -0.21
C LEU A 190 -0.98 -22.75 -1.53
N ASP A 191 -0.31 -22.79 -2.68
CA ASP A 191 -0.93 -22.71 -4.02
C ASP A 191 -1.85 -21.47 -4.21
N LEU A 192 -1.43 -20.33 -3.64
CA LEU A 192 -2.19 -19.08 -3.69
C LEU A 192 -1.75 -18.16 -4.84
N LEU A 193 -0.78 -18.58 -5.66
CA LEU A 193 -0.25 -17.76 -6.75
C LEU A 193 -1.30 -17.46 -7.85
N LYS A 194 -2.37 -18.25 -7.92
CA LYS A 194 -3.52 -18.03 -8.79
C LYS A 194 -4.24 -16.69 -8.54
N TYR A 195 -4.16 -16.14 -7.32
CA TYR A 195 -4.74 -14.84 -6.93
C TYR A 195 -3.81 -13.65 -7.23
N ARG A 196 -2.74 -13.86 -7.98
CA ARG A 196 -1.83 -12.78 -8.38
C ARG A 196 -2.35 -12.08 -9.63
N HIS A 197 -2.52 -10.77 -9.53
CA HIS A 197 -2.90 -9.92 -10.65
C HIS A 197 -1.69 -9.18 -11.24
N ARG A 198 -1.61 -9.18 -12.57
CA ARG A 198 -0.56 -8.52 -13.37
C ARG A 198 -1.16 -7.36 -14.17
N GLY A 199 -0.38 -6.31 -14.39
CA GLY A 199 -0.78 -5.19 -15.27
C GLY A 199 -1.85 -4.25 -14.71
N LEU A 200 -2.23 -4.42 -13.43
CA LEU A 200 -3.18 -3.54 -12.73
C LEU A 200 -2.52 -2.37 -11.99
N PHE A 201 -1.19 -2.36 -11.89
CA PHE A 201 -0.43 -1.31 -11.22
C PHE A 201 0.83 -1.00 -12.03
N ASN A 202 1.44 0.15 -11.75
CA ASN A 202 2.75 0.48 -12.31
C ASN A 202 3.81 -0.52 -11.87
N ASN A 203 4.86 -0.59 -12.69
CA ASN A 203 6.10 -1.26 -12.29
C ASN A 203 6.91 -0.31 -11.40
N ASP A 204 7.42 -0.84 -10.29
CA ASP A 204 8.20 -0.10 -9.28
C ASP A 204 9.61 0.32 -9.75
N HIS A 205 9.97 0.06 -11.00
CA HIS A 205 11.17 0.63 -11.60
C HIS A 205 11.09 2.16 -11.62
N ALA A 206 12.01 2.82 -10.90
CA ALA A 206 12.09 4.27 -10.78
C ALA A 206 12.06 5.02 -12.12
N PHE A 207 12.63 4.44 -13.19
CA PHE A 207 12.57 5.01 -14.54
C PHE A 207 11.15 5.09 -15.09
N LEU A 208 10.35 4.03 -14.93
CA LEU A 208 8.97 3.99 -15.41
C LEU A 208 8.08 4.95 -14.61
N LEU A 209 8.28 5.01 -13.29
CA LEU A 209 7.63 6.02 -12.45
C LEU A 209 7.93 7.45 -12.94
N LYS A 210 9.17 7.77 -13.30
CA LYS A 210 9.49 9.09 -13.88
C LYS A 210 8.74 9.38 -15.19
N ILE A 211 8.53 8.40 -16.06
CA ILE A 211 7.79 8.61 -17.32
C ILE A 211 6.35 9.07 -17.04
N TYR A 212 5.65 8.38 -16.15
CA TYR A 212 4.26 8.76 -15.82
C TYR A 212 4.19 10.08 -15.05
N LEU A 213 5.18 10.34 -14.20
CA LEU A 213 5.14 11.46 -13.26
C LEU A 213 5.73 12.77 -13.80
N GLN A 214 6.76 12.71 -14.64
CA GLN A 214 7.45 13.89 -15.16
C GLN A 214 7.05 14.21 -16.59
N TRP A 215 6.76 13.20 -17.40
CA TRP A 215 6.48 13.39 -18.82
C TRP A 215 4.98 13.40 -19.14
N ASN A 216 4.13 13.44 -18.09
CA ASN A 216 2.66 13.50 -18.17
C ASN A 216 2.09 12.44 -19.15
N ALA A 217 2.72 11.26 -19.20
CA ALA A 217 2.25 10.15 -20.00
C ALA A 217 0.86 9.71 -19.52
N ALA A 218 0.02 9.26 -20.45
CA ALA A 218 -1.31 8.76 -20.11
C ALA A 218 -1.19 7.55 -19.18
N ILE A 219 -1.92 7.59 -18.06
CA ILE A 219 -2.04 6.46 -17.14
C ILE A 219 -2.81 5.34 -17.86
N PRO A 220 -2.27 4.10 -17.91
CA PRO A 220 -2.95 3.00 -18.58
C PRO A 220 -4.34 2.74 -17.97
N LYS A 221 -5.35 2.61 -18.84
CA LYS A 221 -6.74 2.35 -18.41
C LYS A 221 -6.91 1.05 -17.64
N SER A 222 -5.97 0.10 -17.72
CA SER A 222 -6.03 -1.15 -16.95
C SER A 222 -5.68 -0.95 -15.47
N TRP A 223 -5.05 0.17 -15.11
CA TRP A 223 -4.54 0.35 -13.75
C TRP A 223 -5.66 0.63 -12.75
N TYR A 224 -5.49 0.05 -11.56
CA TYR A 224 -6.28 0.26 -10.35
C TYR A 224 -5.57 1.17 -9.36
N GLY A 225 -4.24 1.27 -9.44
CA GLY A 225 -3.51 2.21 -8.61
C GLY A 225 -2.08 2.50 -9.08
N ILE A 226 -1.50 3.51 -8.46
CA ILE A 226 -0.10 3.92 -8.64
C ILE A 226 0.60 3.80 -7.30
N HIS A 227 1.64 2.97 -7.23
CA HIS A 227 2.53 2.89 -6.09
C HIS A 227 3.75 3.76 -6.30
N TRP A 228 4.01 4.60 -5.31
CA TRP A 228 4.99 5.66 -5.40
C TRP A 228 6.38 5.19 -4.93
N CYS A 229 6.52 4.10 -4.17
CA CYS A 229 7.81 3.55 -3.70
C CYS A 229 8.58 4.51 -2.75
N ASN A 230 7.87 5.28 -1.93
CA ASN A 230 8.42 6.29 -1.02
C ASN A 230 9.43 5.67 -0.04
N SER A 231 9.09 4.51 0.53
CA SER A 231 9.94 3.79 1.50
C SER A 231 11.29 3.32 0.93
N SER A 232 11.45 3.27 -0.40
CA SER A 232 12.72 2.88 -1.03
C SER A 232 13.82 3.95 -0.90
N GLY A 233 13.45 5.22 -0.68
CA GLY A 233 14.37 6.36 -0.60
C GLY A 233 15.06 6.73 -1.91
N LYS A 234 14.66 6.16 -3.06
CA LYS A 234 15.33 6.41 -4.36
C LYS A 234 14.60 7.30 -5.34
N ILE A 235 13.37 7.70 -5.00
CA ILE A 235 12.57 8.54 -5.89
C ILE A 235 12.53 9.94 -5.29
N ASN A 236 13.37 10.80 -5.84
CA ASN A 236 13.31 12.23 -5.56
C ASN A 236 12.28 12.85 -6.53
N TYR A 237 11.08 13.15 -6.04
CA TYR A 237 10.05 13.88 -6.79
C TYR A 237 10.41 15.37 -6.82
N THR A 238 11.50 15.74 -7.49
CA THR A 238 11.88 17.15 -7.67
C THR A 238 10.82 17.92 -8.46
N ASP A 239 10.09 17.21 -9.32
CA ASP A 239 8.86 17.70 -9.95
C ASP A 239 7.65 16.95 -9.37
N LYS A 240 6.87 17.66 -8.55
CA LYS A 240 5.61 17.17 -7.96
C LYS A 240 4.40 17.44 -8.85
N SER A 241 4.57 17.84 -10.12
CA SER A 241 3.47 18.21 -11.03
C SER A 241 2.37 17.14 -11.12
N SER A 242 2.73 15.87 -11.31
CA SER A 242 1.74 14.78 -11.35
C SER A 242 1.08 14.49 -10.00
N LEU A 243 1.82 14.61 -8.89
CA LEU A 243 1.24 14.51 -7.55
C LEU A 243 0.20 15.60 -7.34
N LYS A 244 0.54 16.86 -7.66
CA LYS A 244 -0.37 18.02 -7.58
C LYS A 244 -1.59 17.85 -8.49
N LYS A 245 -1.40 17.30 -9.69
CA LYS A 245 -2.50 17.01 -10.62
C LYS A 245 -3.47 15.98 -10.04
N LEU A 246 -2.97 14.88 -9.47
CA LEU A 246 -3.82 13.87 -8.82
C LEU A 246 -4.48 14.44 -7.56
N MET A 247 -3.76 15.23 -6.78
CA MET A 247 -4.34 15.96 -5.64
C MET A 247 -5.47 16.89 -6.06
N SER A 248 -5.38 17.59 -7.21
CA SER A 248 -6.49 18.44 -7.69
C SER A 248 -7.74 17.67 -8.11
N ILE A 249 -7.65 16.34 -8.27
CA ILE A 249 -8.79 15.49 -8.58
C ILE A 249 -9.42 14.93 -7.31
N TYR A 250 -8.59 14.55 -6.33
CA TYR A 250 -9.03 13.81 -5.15
C TYR A 250 -9.18 14.66 -3.89
N ASN A 251 -8.64 15.89 -3.85
CA ASN A 251 -8.83 16.83 -2.73
C ASN A 251 -10.06 17.71 -2.89
#